data_AF-A0A8E8K8I1-F1
#
_entry.id   AF-A0A8E8K8I1-F1
#
_cell.length_a   1.000
_cell.length_b   1.000
_cell.length_c   1.000
_cell.angle_alpha   90.00
_cell.angle_beta   90.00
_cell.angle_gamma   90.00
#
_symmetry.space_group_name_H-M   'P 1'
#
loop_
_entity.id
_entity.type
_entity.pdbx_description
1 polymer ?
#
loop_
_entity_poly.entity_id
_entity_poly.type
_entity_poly.pdbx_seq_one_letter_code
_entity_poly.pdbx_strand_id
1 'polypeptide(L)'
;MVDSGTYAENVTVDTGGLSLEGPNAGTPGHDGDRESEATVEGQVVVSADNVVFDGFDVSPPNASSGAEALRVSDSTDSVIVRNNVVRDFSEDELPQWEGIDGINVFGNDASDEVSNVTVADNLVEKVSGRSTDGGAAGISVQGNVEGADINDNVVRDIGQEDTAWAFGIVVRGTENHGETPSEVDVIENNIATVQSNPTTDTAGVGLGIESGDEIAVTFEDNTLSSTEYLLEDKTATVNLTAFADSNTLDRGVLLEEAQISDDTRNVVFNSVQDGLNSVSENQTISLLPGTYDSSATVDTAGVTIEGPNADRDGSSDTRTAESIISDKSTSMRQT
;
A
#
# COMPACT_ATOMS: atom_id res chain seq x y z
N MET A 1 -7.53 25.49 -14.79
CA MET A 1 -7.54 26.11 -13.46
C MET A 1 -8.97 26.21 -12.94
N VAL A 2 -9.19 25.61 -11.78
CA VAL A 2 -10.44 25.58 -11.01
C VAL A 2 -10.22 26.41 -9.75
N ASP A 3 -11.15 27.33 -9.46
CA ASP A 3 -11.06 28.17 -8.26
C ASP A 3 -11.31 27.33 -7.00
N SER A 4 -10.86 27.82 -5.84
CA SER A 4 -11.19 27.18 -4.56
C SER A 4 -12.70 27.15 -4.32
N GLY A 5 -13.21 26.06 -3.77
CA GLY A 5 -14.63 25.85 -3.53
C GLY A 5 -15.00 24.38 -3.44
N THR A 6 -16.28 24.12 -3.22
CA THR A 6 -16.82 22.75 -3.18
C THR A 6 -17.61 22.48 -4.45
N TYR A 7 -17.30 21.36 -5.10
CA TYR A 7 -17.87 20.88 -6.35
C TYR A 7 -18.55 19.53 -6.09
N ALA A 8 -19.85 19.58 -5.79
CA ALA A 8 -20.67 18.40 -5.49
C ALA A 8 -21.13 17.69 -6.77
N GLU A 9 -20.17 17.22 -7.55
CA GLU A 9 -20.38 16.52 -8.80
C GLU A 9 -19.29 15.47 -9.03
N ASN A 10 -19.64 14.43 -9.80
CA ASN A 10 -18.63 13.54 -10.36
C ASN A 10 -17.91 14.26 -11.50
N VAL A 11 -16.62 14.02 -11.62
CA VAL A 11 -15.78 14.60 -12.68
C VAL A 11 -15.32 13.48 -13.60
N THR A 12 -15.58 13.62 -14.89
CA THR A 12 -15.02 12.74 -15.92
C THR A 12 -14.14 13.59 -16.84
N VAL A 13 -12.88 13.20 -16.99
CA VAL A 13 -11.92 13.81 -17.90
C VAL A 13 -11.72 12.89 -19.09
N ASP A 14 -12.53 13.10 -20.13
CA ASP A 14 -12.58 12.31 -21.37
C ASP A 14 -11.98 13.04 -22.58
N THR A 15 -11.33 14.19 -22.33
CA THR A 15 -10.70 15.02 -23.35
C THR A 15 -9.19 14.96 -23.21
N GLY A 16 -8.53 14.34 -24.19
CA GLY A 16 -7.09 14.16 -24.15
C GLY A 16 -6.30 15.48 -24.23
N GLY A 17 -5.10 15.49 -23.63
CA GLY A 17 -4.23 16.66 -23.57
C GLY A 17 -4.73 17.76 -22.62
N LEU A 18 -5.71 17.45 -21.76
CA LEU A 18 -6.24 18.40 -20.80
C LEU A 18 -5.40 18.43 -19.52
N SER A 19 -5.03 19.63 -19.09
CA SER A 19 -4.56 19.85 -17.72
C SER A 19 -5.69 20.48 -16.91
N LEU A 20 -6.19 19.72 -15.95
CA LEU A 20 -7.11 20.17 -14.93
C LEU A 20 -6.29 20.48 -13.68
N GLU A 21 -6.29 21.75 -13.29
CA GLU A 21 -5.45 22.29 -12.21
C GLU A 21 -6.36 22.90 -11.14
N GLY A 22 -6.22 22.47 -9.90
CA GLY A 22 -6.80 23.11 -8.73
C GLY A 22 -5.92 24.25 -8.20
N PRO A 23 -6.34 24.92 -7.12
CA PRO A 23 -5.61 26.03 -6.51
C PRO A 23 -4.21 25.66 -6.00
N ASN A 24 -4.00 24.39 -5.67
CA ASN A 24 -2.75 23.86 -5.13
C ASN A 24 -1.92 23.09 -6.16
N ALA A 25 -2.15 23.34 -7.46
CA ALA A 25 -1.35 22.72 -8.51
C ALA A 25 0.14 23.05 -8.33
N GLY A 26 0.99 22.02 -8.33
CA GLY A 26 2.43 22.15 -8.06
C GLY A 26 2.83 22.23 -6.58
N THR A 27 1.90 22.10 -5.64
CA THR A 27 2.16 22.01 -4.20
C THR A 27 1.76 20.62 -3.70
N PRO A 28 2.67 19.80 -3.14
CA PRO A 28 2.35 18.43 -2.73
C PRO A 28 1.10 18.31 -1.86
N GLY A 29 0.36 17.21 -2.01
CA GLY A 29 -0.86 16.92 -1.25
C GLY A 29 -0.64 16.89 0.26
N HIS A 30 0.57 16.52 0.67
CA HIS A 30 0.98 16.41 2.06
C HIS A 30 1.71 17.65 2.59
N ASP A 31 1.81 18.73 1.80
CA ASP A 31 2.41 19.99 2.23
C ASP A 31 1.48 20.76 3.18
N GLY A 32 2.06 21.33 4.25
CA GLY A 32 1.33 22.17 5.21
C GLY A 32 1.07 23.61 4.73
N ASP A 33 1.72 24.02 3.64
CA ASP A 33 1.59 25.36 3.04
C ASP A 33 0.51 25.44 1.94
N ARG A 34 -0.35 24.42 1.82
CA ARG A 34 -1.49 24.42 0.88
C ARG A 34 -2.49 25.52 1.21
N GLU A 35 -2.98 26.17 0.15
CA GLU A 35 -4.02 27.20 0.21
C GLU A 35 -5.43 26.58 0.19
N SER A 36 -6.47 27.41 0.08
CA SER A 36 -7.86 26.94 0.02
C SER A 36 -8.09 25.99 -1.18
N GLU A 37 -8.68 24.83 -0.91
CA GLU A 37 -8.84 23.75 -1.89
C GLU A 37 -9.99 23.98 -2.89
N ALA A 38 -9.86 23.35 -4.06
CA ALA A 38 -11.00 22.95 -4.88
C ALA A 38 -11.36 21.50 -4.51
N THR A 39 -12.39 21.33 -3.69
CA THR A 39 -12.85 20.02 -3.22
C THR A 39 -13.88 19.45 -4.18
N VAL A 40 -13.59 18.28 -4.75
CA VAL A 40 -14.55 17.46 -5.53
C VAL A 40 -15.23 16.47 -4.57
N GLU A 41 -16.54 16.65 -4.35
CA GLU A 41 -17.38 15.76 -3.52
C GLU A 41 -18.09 14.71 -4.41
N GLY A 42 -17.33 14.11 -5.31
CA GLY A 42 -17.79 13.09 -6.24
C GLY A 42 -16.61 12.28 -6.77
N GLN A 43 -16.91 11.18 -7.45
CA GLN A 43 -15.88 10.36 -8.07
C GLN A 43 -15.18 11.14 -9.19
N VAL A 44 -13.86 11.01 -9.26
CA VAL A 44 -13.05 11.51 -10.38
C VAL A 44 -12.63 10.34 -11.26
N VAL A 45 -12.91 10.43 -12.56
CA VAL A 45 -12.46 9.45 -13.56
C VAL A 45 -11.68 10.15 -14.66
N VAL A 46 -10.45 9.74 -14.89
CA VAL A 46 -9.61 10.16 -16.01
C VAL A 46 -9.58 9.04 -17.04
N SER A 47 -10.12 9.32 -18.22
CA SER A 47 -10.35 8.35 -19.30
C SER A 47 -9.90 8.87 -20.68
N ALA A 48 -8.97 9.83 -20.70
CA ALA A 48 -8.29 10.24 -21.93
C ALA A 48 -6.78 10.43 -21.74
N ASP A 49 -6.04 10.28 -22.85
CA ASP A 49 -4.58 10.36 -22.86
C ASP A 49 -4.04 11.75 -22.55
N ASN A 50 -2.79 11.81 -22.09
CA ASN A 50 -2.04 13.05 -21.89
C ASN A 50 -2.76 14.02 -20.94
N VAL A 51 -3.47 13.48 -19.94
CA VAL A 51 -4.19 14.28 -18.94
C VAL A 51 -3.30 14.56 -17.74
N VAL A 52 -3.41 15.76 -17.20
CA VAL A 52 -2.82 16.13 -15.92
C VAL A 52 -3.95 16.52 -14.96
N PHE A 53 -4.06 15.83 -13.82
CA PHE A 53 -4.98 16.15 -12.72
C PHE A 53 -4.16 16.56 -11.49
N ASP A 54 -4.13 17.86 -11.21
CA ASP A 54 -3.12 18.48 -10.35
C ASP A 54 -3.73 19.40 -9.28
N GLY A 55 -3.45 19.16 -8.01
CA GLY A 55 -3.71 20.14 -6.95
C GLY A 55 -5.16 20.22 -6.45
N PHE A 56 -5.90 19.11 -6.46
CA PHE A 56 -7.27 19.01 -5.96
C PHE A 56 -7.35 18.37 -4.58
N ASP A 57 -8.48 18.59 -3.91
CA ASP A 57 -8.95 17.76 -2.80
C ASP A 57 -10.12 16.90 -3.31
N VAL A 58 -10.01 15.58 -3.20
CA VAL A 58 -10.99 14.60 -3.67
C VAL A 58 -11.52 13.88 -2.44
N SER A 59 -12.76 14.16 -2.09
CA SER A 59 -13.43 13.62 -0.89
C SER A 59 -14.88 13.28 -1.22
N PRO A 60 -15.10 12.25 -2.07
CA PRO A 60 -16.44 11.79 -2.39
C PRO A 60 -17.17 11.27 -1.16
N PRO A 61 -18.50 11.26 -1.17
CA PRO A 61 -19.27 10.55 -0.16
C PRO A 61 -18.96 9.05 -0.22
N ASN A 62 -19.40 8.32 0.81
CA ASN A 62 -19.32 6.86 0.82
C ASN A 62 -19.85 6.25 -0.49
N ALA A 63 -19.06 5.35 -1.07
CA ALA A 63 -19.40 4.70 -2.33
C ALA A 63 -20.63 3.81 -2.18
N SER A 64 -21.68 4.11 -2.95
CA SER A 64 -22.80 3.20 -3.23
C SER A 64 -22.73 2.61 -4.64
N SER A 65 -21.81 3.13 -5.46
CA SER A 65 -21.43 2.65 -6.80
C SER A 65 -20.11 3.33 -7.18
N GLY A 66 -19.22 2.62 -7.88
CA GLY A 66 -17.87 3.12 -8.15
C GLY A 66 -17.05 3.05 -6.87
N ALA A 67 -16.20 2.04 -6.78
CA ALA A 67 -15.45 1.72 -5.58
C ALA A 67 -14.14 2.53 -5.45
N GLU A 68 -13.95 3.55 -6.29
CA GLU A 68 -12.72 4.32 -6.38
C GLU A 68 -13.01 5.82 -6.22
N ALA A 69 -12.25 6.52 -5.37
CA ALA A 69 -12.42 7.98 -5.23
C ALA A 69 -11.86 8.72 -6.46
N LEU A 70 -10.68 8.31 -6.91
CA LEU A 70 -10.04 8.75 -8.15
C LEU A 70 -9.61 7.54 -8.97
N ARG A 71 -10.00 7.49 -10.24
CA ARG A 71 -9.66 6.40 -11.16
C ARG A 71 -9.02 6.90 -12.45
N VAL A 72 -7.97 6.23 -12.89
CA VAL A 72 -7.41 6.31 -14.25
C VAL A 72 -7.76 5.01 -14.98
N SER A 73 -8.44 5.07 -16.13
CA SER A 73 -8.87 3.87 -16.84
C SER A 73 -9.09 4.10 -18.34
N ASP A 74 -9.79 3.17 -19.01
CA ASP A 74 -10.17 3.19 -20.44
C ASP A 74 -8.98 3.22 -21.40
N SER A 75 -7.95 2.42 -21.10
CA SER A 75 -6.77 2.23 -21.96
C SER A 75 -6.09 3.55 -22.32
N THR A 76 -5.89 4.37 -21.29
CA THR A 76 -5.32 5.71 -21.42
C THR A 76 -3.82 5.70 -21.25
N ASP A 77 -3.17 6.62 -21.98
CA ASP A 77 -1.73 6.78 -21.97
C ASP A 77 -1.29 8.11 -21.35
N SER A 78 -0.14 8.09 -20.66
CA SER A 78 0.57 9.30 -20.23
C SER A 78 -0.27 10.22 -19.32
N VAL A 79 -0.94 9.65 -18.33
CA VAL A 79 -1.73 10.38 -17.34
C VAL A 79 -0.87 10.74 -16.13
N ILE A 80 -1.00 11.97 -15.63
CA ILE A 80 -0.33 12.44 -14.41
C ILE A 80 -1.40 12.81 -13.37
N VAL A 81 -1.42 12.11 -12.25
CA VAL A 81 -2.23 12.42 -11.06
C VAL A 81 -1.29 12.89 -9.97
N ARG A 82 -1.29 14.19 -9.65
CA ARG A 82 -0.32 14.72 -8.67
C ARG A 82 -0.80 15.82 -7.76
N ASN A 83 -0.09 16.02 -6.65
CA ASN A 83 -0.34 17.10 -5.70
C ASN A 83 -1.78 17.11 -5.14
N ASN A 84 -2.47 15.97 -5.18
CA ASN A 84 -3.85 15.87 -4.74
C ASN A 84 -3.91 15.41 -3.27
N VAL A 85 -4.99 15.78 -2.60
CA VAL A 85 -5.43 15.16 -1.35
C VAL A 85 -6.60 14.25 -1.71
N VAL A 86 -6.51 12.95 -1.42
CA VAL A 86 -7.59 11.99 -1.60
C VAL A 86 -7.93 11.44 -0.22
N ARG A 87 -9.14 11.72 0.29
CA ARG A 87 -9.43 11.46 1.70
C ARG A 87 -10.89 11.21 2.06
N ASP A 88 -11.06 10.65 3.25
CA ASP A 88 -12.34 10.42 3.90
C ASP A 88 -13.30 9.60 3.01
N PHE A 89 -12.74 8.60 2.31
CA PHE A 89 -13.49 7.74 1.40
C PHE A 89 -13.76 6.39 2.05
N SER A 90 -15.03 5.99 2.02
CA SER A 90 -15.47 4.70 2.51
C SER A 90 -16.57 4.15 1.61
N GLU A 91 -17.20 3.05 2.01
CA GLU A 91 -18.34 2.49 1.28
C GLU A 91 -19.64 2.62 2.09
N ASP A 92 -20.76 2.66 1.37
CA ASP A 92 -22.12 2.55 1.89
C ASP A 92 -22.95 1.81 0.84
N GLU A 93 -23.37 0.59 1.15
CA GLU A 93 -24.21 -0.27 0.29
C GLU A 93 -23.53 -1.00 -0.88
N LEU A 94 -22.19 -1.03 -0.98
CA LEU A 94 -21.52 -1.92 -1.95
C LEU A 94 -21.78 -3.43 -1.67
N PRO A 95 -21.59 -4.35 -2.62
CA PRO A 95 -21.47 -5.78 -2.34
C PRO A 95 -20.47 -6.07 -1.22
N GLN A 96 -20.73 -7.08 -0.38
CA GLN A 96 -19.93 -7.36 0.82
C GLN A 96 -18.44 -7.59 0.53
N TRP A 97 -18.13 -8.17 -0.62
CA TRP A 97 -16.79 -8.55 -1.07
C TRP A 97 -16.05 -7.45 -1.83
N GLU A 98 -16.73 -6.37 -2.20
CA GLU A 98 -16.12 -5.30 -3.01
C GLU A 98 -15.21 -4.45 -2.13
N GLY A 99 -13.94 -4.35 -2.51
CA GLY A 99 -13.00 -3.42 -1.89
C GLY A 99 -13.09 -2.04 -2.52
N ILE A 100 -12.59 -1.03 -1.82
CA ILE A 100 -12.50 0.34 -2.31
C ILE A 100 -11.06 0.81 -2.46
N ASP A 101 -10.84 1.79 -3.32
CA ASP A 101 -9.52 2.38 -3.57
C ASP A 101 -9.56 3.92 -3.45
N GLY A 102 -8.54 4.52 -2.83
CA GLY A 102 -8.35 5.97 -2.88
C GLY A 102 -8.02 6.42 -4.30
N ILE A 103 -6.88 5.95 -4.82
CA ILE A 103 -6.46 6.13 -6.21
C ILE A 103 -6.34 4.76 -6.87
N ASN A 104 -6.95 4.58 -8.03
CA ASN A 104 -6.92 3.33 -8.78
C ASN A 104 -6.46 3.59 -10.23
N VAL A 105 -5.34 2.98 -10.62
CA VAL A 105 -4.87 2.92 -12.01
C VAL A 105 -5.30 1.57 -12.56
N PHE A 106 -6.30 1.53 -13.43
CA PHE A 106 -6.94 0.28 -13.81
C PHE A 106 -7.06 0.07 -15.32
N GLY A 107 -6.20 -0.82 -15.81
CA GLY A 107 -6.32 -1.43 -17.13
C GLY A 107 -7.36 -2.53 -17.12
N ASN A 108 -8.56 -2.22 -17.62
CA ASN A 108 -9.68 -3.16 -17.67
C ASN A 108 -9.79 -3.93 -19.00
N ASP A 109 -9.06 -3.51 -20.04
CA ASP A 109 -9.04 -4.17 -21.34
C ASP A 109 -7.76 -5.01 -21.49
N ALA A 110 -7.93 -6.30 -21.77
CA ALA A 110 -6.81 -7.24 -21.95
C ALA A 110 -6.01 -7.01 -23.24
N SER A 111 -6.54 -6.20 -24.16
CA SER A 111 -5.96 -5.97 -25.49
C SER A 111 -5.40 -4.58 -25.68
N ASP A 112 -5.59 -3.71 -24.69
CA ASP A 112 -5.21 -2.30 -24.73
C ASP A 112 -4.91 -1.84 -23.30
N GLU A 113 -3.63 -1.76 -22.97
CA GLU A 113 -3.15 -1.39 -21.65
C GLU A 113 -3.47 0.07 -21.27
N VAL A 114 -3.49 0.35 -19.96
CA VAL A 114 -3.30 1.72 -19.45
C VAL A 114 -1.81 1.89 -19.26
N SER A 115 -1.19 2.88 -19.92
CA SER A 115 0.27 2.99 -19.94
C SER A 115 0.82 4.32 -19.42
N ASN A 116 2.03 4.27 -18.86
CA ASN A 116 2.83 5.45 -18.51
C ASN A 116 2.09 6.42 -17.56
N VAL A 117 1.44 5.88 -16.53
CA VAL A 117 0.71 6.66 -15.53
C VAL A 117 1.63 7.05 -14.39
N THR A 118 1.72 8.34 -14.09
CA THR A 118 2.42 8.86 -12.91
C THR A 118 1.42 9.23 -11.82
N VAL A 119 1.58 8.67 -10.63
CA VAL A 119 0.86 9.07 -9.41
C VAL A 119 1.88 9.63 -8.43
N ALA A 120 1.97 10.96 -8.34
CA ALA A 120 3.07 11.64 -7.64
C ALA A 120 2.62 12.68 -6.60
N ASP A 121 3.38 12.84 -5.52
CA ASP A 121 3.18 13.94 -4.55
C ASP A 121 1.77 14.01 -3.95
N ASN A 122 1.01 12.91 -3.92
CA ASN A 122 -0.34 12.91 -3.37
C ASN A 122 -0.32 12.63 -1.86
N LEU A 123 -1.35 13.10 -1.17
CA LEU A 123 -1.73 12.61 0.16
C LEU A 123 -2.97 11.73 -0.01
N VAL A 124 -2.86 10.45 0.33
CA VAL A 124 -4.01 9.53 0.38
C VAL A 124 -4.24 9.13 1.83
N GLU A 125 -5.38 9.48 2.41
CA GLU A 125 -5.66 9.16 3.81
C GLU A 125 -7.10 8.76 4.13
N LYS A 126 -7.28 7.99 5.21
CA LYS A 126 -8.61 7.65 5.75
C LYS A 126 -9.51 6.97 4.72
N VAL A 127 -8.95 5.97 4.05
CA VAL A 127 -9.71 5.09 3.15
C VAL A 127 -10.07 3.83 3.94
N SER A 128 -11.36 3.51 4.06
CA SER A 128 -11.84 2.37 4.85
C SER A 128 -12.99 1.63 4.18
N GLY A 129 -12.85 0.32 4.03
CA GLY A 129 -13.87 -0.58 3.51
C GLY A 129 -14.70 -1.23 4.62
N ARG A 130 -15.23 -2.42 4.34
CA ARG A 130 -16.06 -3.17 5.28
C ARG A 130 -15.26 -4.02 6.25
N SER A 131 -15.81 -4.21 7.43
CA SER A 131 -15.23 -5.08 8.46
C SER A 131 -15.39 -6.59 8.22
N THR A 132 -15.86 -7.01 7.04
CA THR A 132 -16.28 -8.39 6.78
C THR A 132 -15.46 -9.03 5.68
N ASP A 133 -15.71 -8.67 4.40
CA ASP A 133 -15.04 -9.30 3.26
C ASP A 133 -14.36 -8.29 2.32
N GLY A 134 -14.98 -7.12 2.11
CA GLY A 134 -14.43 -6.03 1.30
C GLY A 134 -13.32 -5.28 2.04
N GLY A 135 -12.33 -4.78 1.29
CA GLY A 135 -11.19 -4.08 1.87
C GLY A 135 -10.99 -2.66 1.38
N ALA A 136 -9.80 -2.14 1.62
CA ALA A 136 -9.38 -0.81 1.19
C ALA A 136 -7.96 -0.83 0.65
N ALA A 137 -7.69 -0.09 -0.42
CA ALA A 137 -6.34 0.30 -0.81
C ALA A 137 -6.21 1.82 -0.84
N GLY A 138 -5.06 2.35 -0.41
CA GLY A 138 -4.73 3.75 -0.63
C GLY A 138 -4.53 4.00 -2.12
N ILE A 139 -3.53 3.33 -2.70
CA ILE A 139 -3.22 3.36 -4.13
C ILE A 139 -3.21 1.93 -4.68
N SER A 140 -3.88 1.71 -5.81
CA SER A 140 -3.95 0.41 -6.49
C SER A 140 -3.52 0.54 -7.94
N VAL A 141 -2.56 -0.30 -8.36
CA VAL A 141 -2.22 -0.52 -9.76
C VAL A 141 -2.80 -1.87 -10.15
N GLN A 142 -3.81 -1.87 -11.02
CA GLN A 142 -4.69 -3.00 -11.22
C GLN A 142 -4.86 -3.39 -12.69
N GLY A 143 -4.79 -4.69 -12.99
CA GLY A 143 -5.11 -5.22 -14.32
C GLY A 143 -4.02 -4.96 -15.37
N ASN A 144 -4.40 -4.63 -16.60
CA ASN A 144 -3.48 -4.49 -17.74
C ASN A 144 -2.83 -3.10 -17.74
N VAL A 145 -1.84 -2.90 -16.87
CA VAL A 145 -1.13 -1.62 -16.71
C VAL A 145 0.35 -1.80 -17.01
N GLU A 146 0.94 -0.90 -17.79
CA GLU A 146 2.36 -0.91 -18.13
C GLU A 146 3.02 0.43 -17.79
N GLY A 147 4.19 0.40 -17.16
CA GLY A 147 5.00 1.61 -16.96
C GLY A 147 4.39 2.60 -15.95
N ALA A 148 3.74 2.10 -14.89
CA ALA A 148 3.20 2.96 -13.84
C ALA A 148 4.30 3.42 -12.88
N ASP A 149 4.38 4.72 -12.61
CA ASP A 149 5.32 5.34 -11.68
C ASP A 149 4.54 5.91 -10.49
N ILE A 150 4.70 5.30 -9.32
CA ILE A 150 4.03 5.67 -8.08
C ILE A 150 5.09 6.23 -7.13
N ASN A 151 5.23 7.56 -7.10
CA ASN A 151 6.35 8.20 -6.41
C ASN A 151 5.96 9.33 -5.45
N ASP A 152 6.77 9.56 -4.41
CA ASP A 152 6.62 10.70 -3.48
C ASP A 152 5.22 10.85 -2.84
N ASN A 153 4.44 9.78 -2.74
CA ASN A 153 3.13 9.85 -2.10
C ASN A 153 3.23 9.65 -0.59
N VAL A 154 2.36 10.32 0.16
CA VAL A 154 2.09 9.99 1.56
C VAL A 154 0.78 9.22 1.62
N VAL A 155 0.83 7.96 2.03
CA VAL A 155 -0.34 7.09 2.17
C VAL A 155 -0.49 6.68 3.62
N ARG A 156 -1.61 7.03 4.26
CA ARG A 156 -1.82 6.71 5.68
C ARG A 156 -3.25 6.50 6.11
N ASP A 157 -3.41 5.91 7.29
CA ASP A 157 -4.71 5.69 7.93
C ASP A 157 -5.64 4.89 7.00
N ILE A 158 -5.12 3.80 6.43
CA ILE A 158 -5.86 2.92 5.54
C ILE A 158 -6.38 1.73 6.33
N GLY A 159 -7.65 1.39 6.11
CA GLY A 159 -8.36 0.33 6.81
C GLY A 159 -8.82 0.70 8.22
N GLN A 160 -7.98 1.43 8.97
CA GLN A 160 -8.28 2.04 10.27
C GLN A 160 -8.82 1.06 11.33
N GLU A 161 -8.33 -0.18 11.33
CA GLU A 161 -8.80 -1.26 12.25
C GLU A 161 -10.27 -1.69 12.08
N ASP A 162 -10.96 -1.15 11.07
CA ASP A 162 -12.38 -1.39 10.83
C ASP A 162 -12.63 -2.15 9.51
N THR A 163 -11.61 -2.28 8.67
CA THR A 163 -11.70 -2.89 7.32
C THR A 163 -11.12 -4.30 7.30
N ALA A 164 -11.73 -5.26 6.60
CA ALA A 164 -11.31 -6.65 6.59
C ALA A 164 -9.84 -6.80 6.17
N TRP A 165 -9.44 -6.23 5.04
CA TRP A 165 -8.04 -6.15 4.62
C TRP A 165 -7.71 -4.72 4.17
N ALA A 166 -6.44 -4.34 4.29
CA ALA A 166 -6.02 -3.00 3.92
C ALA A 166 -4.67 -3.03 3.21
N PHE A 167 -4.50 -2.18 2.19
CA PHE A 167 -3.23 -1.95 1.51
C PHE A 167 -2.88 -0.48 1.50
N GLY A 168 -1.62 -0.12 1.79
CA GLY A 168 -1.12 1.21 1.49
C GLY A 168 -1.05 1.40 -0.02
N ILE A 169 -0.13 0.68 -0.66
CA ILE A 169 -0.01 0.59 -2.12
C ILE A 169 -0.02 -0.89 -2.52
N VAL A 170 -0.80 -1.25 -3.53
CA VAL A 170 -0.91 -2.63 -4.02
C VAL A 170 -0.80 -2.71 -5.54
N VAL A 171 -0.05 -3.70 -6.01
CA VAL A 171 0.00 -4.10 -7.43
C VAL A 171 -0.73 -5.43 -7.57
N ARG A 172 -1.80 -5.45 -8.38
CA ARG A 172 -2.70 -6.61 -8.47
C ARG A 172 -3.28 -6.79 -9.87
N GLY A 173 -3.71 -8.00 -10.16
CA GLY A 173 -4.47 -8.33 -11.34
C GLY A 173 -5.94 -7.97 -11.18
N THR A 174 -6.76 -8.48 -12.09
CA THR A 174 -8.20 -8.30 -12.07
C THR A 174 -8.89 -9.62 -12.41
N GLU A 175 -10.16 -9.76 -12.02
CA GLU A 175 -10.97 -10.91 -12.43
C GLU A 175 -11.48 -10.80 -13.87
N ASN A 176 -11.35 -9.61 -14.48
CA ASN A 176 -11.90 -9.33 -15.81
C ASN A 176 -11.09 -9.95 -16.95
N HIS A 177 -9.79 -10.18 -16.74
CA HIS A 177 -8.86 -10.80 -17.69
C HIS A 177 -7.59 -11.29 -16.98
N GLY A 178 -6.73 -12.00 -17.73
CA GLY A 178 -5.50 -12.60 -17.20
C GLY A 178 -4.25 -11.71 -17.24
N GLU A 179 -4.29 -10.56 -17.93
CA GLU A 179 -3.16 -9.62 -17.96
C GLU A 179 -2.96 -8.98 -16.58
N THR A 180 -1.70 -8.83 -16.18
CA THR A 180 -1.29 -8.26 -14.90
C THR A 180 -0.38 -7.05 -15.11
N PRO A 181 -0.24 -6.17 -14.10
CA PRO A 181 0.63 -5.01 -14.24
C PRO A 181 2.07 -5.41 -14.57
N SER A 182 2.79 -4.54 -15.26
CA SER A 182 4.21 -4.70 -15.59
C SER A 182 4.94 -3.36 -15.60
N GLU A 183 6.25 -3.38 -15.38
CA GLU A 183 7.09 -2.18 -15.31
C GLU A 183 6.53 -1.15 -14.31
N VAL A 184 6.22 -1.60 -13.09
CA VAL A 184 5.65 -0.74 -12.06
C VAL A 184 6.76 -0.31 -11.10
N ASP A 185 7.00 0.99 -11.01
CA ASP A 185 7.92 1.57 -10.05
C ASP A 185 7.14 2.16 -8.88
N VAL A 186 7.48 1.75 -7.66
CA VAL A 186 6.92 2.28 -6.41
C VAL A 186 8.08 2.82 -5.59
N ILE A 187 8.30 4.14 -5.70
CA ILE A 187 9.55 4.78 -5.29
C ILE A 187 9.31 5.94 -4.32
N GLU A 188 10.15 6.12 -3.30
CA GLU A 188 10.13 7.33 -2.44
C GLU A 188 8.77 7.61 -1.73
N ASN A 189 7.90 6.60 -1.56
CA ASN A 189 6.63 6.78 -0.87
C ASN A 189 6.78 6.67 0.65
N ASN A 190 5.96 7.41 1.40
CA ASN A 190 5.84 7.30 2.85
C ASN A 190 4.50 6.65 3.21
N ILE A 191 4.55 5.41 3.69
CA ILE A 191 3.38 4.57 3.96
C ILE A 191 3.30 4.28 5.45
N ALA A 192 2.19 4.67 6.07
CA ALA A 192 2.01 4.53 7.52
C ALA A 192 0.60 4.15 7.94
N THR A 193 0.43 3.49 9.09
CA THR A 193 -0.90 3.23 9.67
C THR A 193 -1.83 2.51 8.70
N VAL A 194 -1.40 1.35 8.20
CA VAL A 194 -2.23 0.45 7.39
C VAL A 194 -2.61 -0.73 8.26
N GLN A 195 -3.89 -0.82 8.62
CA GLN A 195 -4.38 -1.75 9.65
C GLN A 195 -5.68 -2.40 9.19
N SER A 196 -5.75 -3.72 9.25
CA SER A 196 -7.01 -4.45 9.10
C SER A 196 -7.77 -4.51 10.42
N ASN A 197 -9.00 -5.00 10.33
CA ASN A 197 -9.80 -5.32 11.49
C ASN A 197 -9.17 -6.49 12.25
N PRO A 198 -8.82 -6.31 13.55
CA PRO A 198 -8.12 -7.32 14.34
C PRO A 198 -8.97 -8.57 14.65
N THR A 199 -10.25 -8.58 14.25
CA THR A 199 -11.15 -9.74 14.37
C THR A 199 -11.24 -10.56 13.08
N THR A 200 -10.60 -10.11 12.01
CA THR A 200 -10.48 -10.84 10.74
C THR A 200 -9.14 -11.57 10.65
N ASP A 201 -9.05 -12.58 9.80
CA ASP A 201 -7.81 -13.36 9.57
C ASP A 201 -6.88 -12.69 8.54
N THR A 202 -7.21 -11.47 8.11
CA THR A 202 -6.52 -10.67 7.10
C THR A 202 -5.72 -9.55 7.75
N ALA A 203 -4.80 -8.94 6.99
CA ALA A 203 -3.85 -7.95 7.50
C ALA A 203 -3.93 -6.61 6.77
N GLY A 204 -3.41 -5.59 7.44
CA GLY A 204 -3.03 -4.29 6.90
C GLY A 204 -1.59 -4.32 6.40
N VAL A 205 -1.43 -4.18 5.09
CA VAL A 205 -0.18 -4.35 4.38
C VAL A 205 0.31 -3.03 3.81
N GLY A 206 1.55 -2.64 4.10
CA GLY A 206 2.13 -1.42 3.54
C GLY A 206 2.24 -1.47 2.02
N LEU A 207 3.02 -2.44 1.52
CA LEU A 207 3.21 -2.72 0.10
C LEU A 207 2.74 -4.14 -0.23
N GLY A 208 1.85 -4.28 -1.22
CA GLY A 208 1.28 -5.56 -1.61
C GLY A 208 1.54 -5.94 -3.06
N ILE A 209 1.79 -7.22 -3.31
CA ILE A 209 1.74 -7.84 -4.64
C ILE A 209 0.78 -9.04 -4.59
N GLU A 210 -0.30 -8.97 -5.37
CA GLU A 210 -1.37 -9.96 -5.31
C GLU A 210 -1.38 -10.99 -6.46
N SER A 211 -0.91 -10.63 -7.66
CA SER A 211 -0.93 -11.57 -8.79
C SER A 211 -0.05 -11.15 -9.98
N GLY A 212 0.62 -12.13 -10.59
CA GLY A 212 1.31 -12.02 -11.87
C GLY A 212 2.48 -13.01 -11.94
N ASP A 213 2.77 -13.54 -13.12
CA ASP A 213 4.03 -14.24 -13.38
C ASP A 213 5.12 -13.18 -13.54
N GLU A 214 6.15 -13.19 -12.70
CA GLU A 214 7.25 -12.19 -12.71
C GLU A 214 6.76 -10.74 -12.87
N ILE A 215 5.93 -10.23 -11.93
CA ILE A 215 5.65 -8.79 -11.93
C ILE A 215 6.98 -8.07 -11.74
N ALA A 216 7.37 -7.29 -12.75
CA ALA A 216 8.46 -6.34 -12.62
C ALA A 216 7.96 -5.15 -11.79
N VAL A 217 7.92 -5.32 -10.47
CA VAL A 217 7.74 -4.22 -9.52
C VAL A 217 9.07 -3.86 -8.91
N THR A 218 9.40 -2.58 -8.94
CA THR A 218 10.51 -2.00 -8.19
C THR A 218 9.97 -1.35 -6.93
N PHE A 219 10.55 -1.69 -5.77
CA PHE A 219 10.28 -1.01 -4.50
C PHE A 219 11.58 -0.39 -3.98
N GLU A 220 11.74 0.92 -4.14
CA GLU A 220 12.96 1.63 -3.76
C GLU A 220 12.65 2.90 -2.96
N ASP A 221 13.48 3.19 -1.97
CA ASP A 221 13.45 4.39 -1.12
C ASP A 221 12.11 4.67 -0.43
N ASN A 222 11.22 3.68 -0.31
CA ASN A 222 9.98 3.82 0.44
C ASN A 222 10.26 3.78 1.95
N THR A 223 9.51 4.57 2.71
CA THR A 223 9.47 4.52 4.16
C THR A 223 8.20 3.84 4.62
N LEU A 224 8.32 2.75 5.38
CA LEU A 224 7.17 2.01 5.91
C LEU A 224 7.19 2.00 7.43
N SER A 225 6.04 2.29 8.03
CA SER A 225 5.89 2.26 9.49
C SER A 225 4.47 1.94 9.92
N SER A 226 4.28 1.41 11.13
CA SER A 226 2.94 1.20 11.71
C SER A 226 1.96 0.42 10.81
N THR A 227 2.45 -0.54 10.03
CA THR A 227 1.64 -1.52 9.29
C THR A 227 1.71 -2.88 9.99
N GLU A 228 0.76 -3.78 9.73
CA GLU A 228 0.82 -5.15 10.27
C GLU A 228 1.86 -5.97 9.49
N TYR A 229 1.75 -5.95 8.15
CA TYR A 229 2.80 -6.41 7.24
C TYR A 229 3.42 -5.22 6.53
N LEU A 230 4.75 -5.17 6.45
CA LEU A 230 5.46 -4.13 5.70
C LEU A 230 5.37 -4.45 4.20
N LEU A 231 5.60 -5.72 3.84
CA LEU A 231 5.45 -6.24 2.49
C LEU A 231 4.68 -7.56 2.54
N GLU A 232 3.76 -7.76 1.61
CA GLU A 232 3.21 -9.06 1.25
C GLU A 232 3.39 -9.29 -0.26
N ASP A 233 4.09 -10.36 -0.63
CA ASP A 233 4.28 -10.77 -2.02
C ASP A 233 3.77 -12.20 -2.24
N LYS A 234 2.56 -12.29 -2.82
CA LYS A 234 1.90 -13.55 -3.17
C LYS A 234 2.51 -14.25 -4.38
N THR A 235 3.39 -13.59 -5.12
CA THR A 235 4.10 -14.19 -6.27
C THR A 235 5.39 -14.89 -5.83
N ALA A 236 5.85 -14.62 -4.61
CA ALA A 236 7.12 -15.11 -4.06
C ALA A 236 8.33 -14.82 -4.97
N THR A 237 8.32 -13.66 -5.63
CA THR A 237 9.36 -13.21 -6.56
C THR A 237 10.29 -12.16 -5.94
N VAL A 238 9.82 -11.41 -4.94
CA VAL A 238 10.61 -10.37 -4.30
C VAL A 238 11.69 -10.98 -3.42
N ASN A 239 12.93 -10.55 -3.65
CA ASN A 239 14.04 -10.81 -2.73
C ASN A 239 13.88 -9.92 -1.50
N LEU A 240 13.50 -10.53 -0.37
CA LEU A 240 13.17 -9.79 0.86
C LEU A 240 14.35 -9.00 1.44
N THR A 241 15.58 -9.49 1.26
CA THR A 241 16.78 -8.77 1.73
C THR A 241 17.05 -7.55 0.87
N ALA A 242 16.97 -7.69 -0.45
CA ALA A 242 17.14 -6.56 -1.37
C ALA A 242 16.03 -5.50 -1.17
N PHE A 243 14.79 -5.95 -0.96
CA PHE A 243 13.68 -5.08 -0.57
C PHE A 243 14.00 -4.31 0.72
N ALA A 244 14.41 -5.00 1.78
CA ALA A 244 14.72 -4.36 3.06
C ALA A 244 15.91 -3.39 2.98
N ASP A 245 16.93 -3.71 2.16
CA ASP A 245 18.12 -2.84 1.97
C ASP A 245 17.80 -1.58 1.15
N SER A 246 16.80 -1.66 0.25
CA SER A 246 16.41 -0.57 -0.63
C SER A 246 15.30 0.30 -0.05
N ASN A 247 14.78 0.00 1.14
CA ASN A 247 13.67 0.72 1.76
C ASN A 247 14.00 1.06 3.23
N THR A 248 13.36 2.09 3.76
CA THR A 248 13.49 2.47 5.18
C THR A 248 12.41 1.78 6.00
N LEU A 249 12.82 0.75 6.75
CA LEU A 249 11.98 -0.02 7.66
C LEU A 249 12.44 0.20 9.12
N ASP A 250 11.52 0.47 10.05
CA ASP A 250 11.87 0.69 11.47
C ASP A 250 12.22 -0.60 12.22
N ARG A 251 11.70 -1.72 11.73
CA ARG A 251 11.98 -3.12 12.09
C ARG A 251 11.41 -4.01 10.99
N GLY A 252 11.59 -5.33 11.09
CA GLY A 252 10.93 -6.28 10.20
C GLY A 252 11.37 -7.72 10.41
N VAL A 253 10.50 -8.67 10.11
CA VAL A 253 10.82 -10.11 10.10
C VAL A 253 10.63 -10.62 8.69
N LEU A 254 11.74 -10.98 8.06
CA LEU A 254 11.77 -11.52 6.71
C LEU A 254 11.50 -13.01 6.81
N LEU A 255 10.46 -13.46 6.13
CA LEU A 255 10.14 -14.88 5.99
C LEU A 255 9.74 -15.15 4.54
N GLU A 256 10.60 -15.88 3.85
CA GLU A 256 10.28 -16.48 2.56
C GLU A 256 9.37 -17.70 2.78
N GLU A 257 8.48 -17.95 1.83
CA GLU A 257 7.53 -19.08 1.89
C GLU A 257 6.70 -19.13 3.19
N ALA A 258 6.30 -17.97 3.71
CA ALA A 258 5.41 -17.85 4.85
C ALA A 258 4.09 -18.57 4.56
N GLN A 259 3.65 -19.39 5.52
CA GLN A 259 2.35 -20.07 5.46
C GLN A 259 1.31 -19.17 6.12
N ILE A 260 0.51 -18.51 5.28
CA ILE A 260 -0.62 -17.70 5.74
C ILE A 260 -1.86 -18.30 5.10
N SER A 261 -2.79 -18.74 5.92
CA SER A 261 -3.94 -19.55 5.48
C SER A 261 -3.47 -20.79 4.70
N ASP A 262 -4.03 -21.06 3.51
CA ASP A 262 -3.67 -22.20 2.67
C ASP A 262 -2.63 -21.86 1.57
N ASP A 263 -2.07 -20.64 1.58
CA ASP A 263 -1.15 -20.15 0.54
C ASP A 263 0.25 -19.85 1.09
N THR A 264 1.23 -19.99 0.19
CA THR A 264 2.64 -19.68 0.45
C THR A 264 3.00 -18.35 -0.21
N ARG A 265 3.67 -17.46 0.53
CA ARG A 265 4.03 -16.12 0.04
C ARG A 265 5.27 -15.57 0.74
N ASN A 266 5.92 -14.57 0.15
CA ASN A 266 7.03 -13.87 0.81
C ASN A 266 6.49 -12.69 1.61
N VAL A 267 6.93 -12.54 2.87
CA VAL A 267 6.37 -11.52 3.77
C VAL A 267 7.47 -10.85 4.59
N VAL A 268 7.33 -9.55 4.78
CA VAL A 268 8.06 -8.80 5.82
C VAL A 268 7.07 -8.42 6.90
N PHE A 269 7.05 -9.17 8.00
CA PHE A 269 6.17 -8.91 9.14
C PHE A 269 6.70 -7.76 9.99
N ASN A 270 5.82 -6.97 10.59
CA ASN A 270 6.22 -5.97 11.58
C ASN A 270 6.46 -6.58 12.98
N SER A 271 5.94 -7.79 13.22
CA SER A 271 5.96 -8.51 14.51
C SER A 271 6.77 -9.80 14.42
N VAL A 272 7.57 -10.08 15.45
CA VAL A 272 8.27 -11.38 15.58
C VAL A 272 7.28 -12.52 15.75
N GLN A 273 6.21 -12.30 16.52
CA GLN A 273 5.26 -13.36 16.79
C GLN A 273 4.49 -13.75 15.52
N ASP A 274 4.16 -12.79 14.66
CA ASP A 274 3.41 -13.08 13.43
C ASP A 274 4.27 -13.90 12.46
N GLY A 275 5.55 -13.54 12.32
CA GLY A 275 6.51 -14.37 11.58
C GLY A 275 6.66 -15.79 12.15
N LEU A 276 6.69 -15.93 13.48
CA LEU A 276 6.74 -17.24 14.14
C LEU A 276 5.43 -18.05 14.04
N ASN A 277 4.29 -17.40 13.87
CA ASN A 277 3.02 -18.07 13.65
C ASN A 277 2.89 -18.61 12.22
N SER A 278 3.60 -17.99 11.26
CA SER A 278 3.55 -18.34 9.83
C SER A 278 4.72 -19.18 9.34
N VAL A 279 5.72 -19.46 10.19
CA VAL A 279 6.91 -20.26 9.82
C VAL A 279 6.61 -21.76 9.86
N SER A 280 7.11 -22.49 8.87
CA SER A 280 7.08 -23.96 8.79
C SER A 280 8.24 -24.61 9.55
N GLU A 281 8.17 -25.93 9.76
CA GLU A 281 9.23 -26.67 10.42
C GLU A 281 10.58 -26.53 9.69
N ASN A 282 11.66 -26.35 10.45
CA ASN A 282 13.03 -26.20 9.97
C ASN A 282 13.31 -24.99 9.05
N GLN A 283 12.40 -24.01 8.99
CA GLN A 283 12.64 -22.73 8.31
C GLN A 283 13.41 -21.73 9.19
N THR A 284 13.93 -20.69 8.55
CA THR A 284 14.64 -19.59 9.20
C THR A 284 13.82 -18.31 9.04
N ILE A 285 13.69 -17.54 10.11
CA ILE A 285 13.26 -16.14 10.05
C ILE A 285 14.46 -15.22 10.26
N SER A 286 14.53 -14.14 9.50
CA SER A 286 15.58 -13.12 9.65
C SER A 286 14.99 -11.83 10.22
N LEU A 287 15.60 -11.32 11.28
CA LEU A 287 15.21 -10.07 11.92
C LEU A 287 16.05 -8.92 11.38
N LEU A 288 15.39 -7.85 10.97
CA LEU A 288 16.05 -6.57 10.72
C LEU A 288 16.49 -5.91 12.04
N PRO A 289 17.43 -4.96 11.99
CA PRO A 289 17.68 -4.09 13.13
C PRO A 289 16.40 -3.38 13.57
N GLY A 290 16.23 -3.19 14.88
CA GLY A 290 15.03 -2.54 15.40
C GLY A 290 14.67 -3.01 16.81
N THR A 291 13.66 -2.39 17.40
CA THR A 291 13.12 -2.82 18.70
C THR A 291 11.77 -3.48 18.51
N TYR A 292 11.61 -4.69 19.02
CA TYR A 292 10.40 -5.49 18.95
C TYR A 292 9.81 -5.60 20.35
N ASP A 293 8.70 -4.90 20.56
CA ASP A 293 7.95 -4.89 21.82
C ASP A 293 7.02 -6.11 21.93
N SER A 294 7.58 -7.31 21.84
CA SER A 294 6.83 -8.56 21.85
C SER A 294 7.47 -9.60 22.75
N SER A 295 6.67 -10.30 23.56
CA SER A 295 7.05 -11.63 24.01
C SER A 295 6.90 -12.59 22.83
N ALA A 296 7.97 -13.25 22.41
CA ALA A 296 7.94 -14.21 21.32
C ALA A 296 7.91 -15.65 21.87
N THR A 297 6.98 -16.48 21.40
CA THR A 297 6.96 -17.93 21.64
C THR A 297 7.30 -18.68 20.35
N VAL A 298 8.21 -19.65 20.48
CA VAL A 298 8.61 -20.53 19.37
C VAL A 298 7.94 -21.87 19.59
N ASP A 299 6.84 -22.09 18.87
CA ASP A 299 6.03 -23.31 18.97
C ASP A 299 6.25 -24.27 17.79
N THR A 300 6.84 -23.77 16.69
CA THR A 300 7.21 -24.58 15.52
C THR A 300 8.58 -25.24 15.69
N ALA A 301 8.66 -26.54 15.40
CA ALA A 301 9.88 -27.31 15.57
C ALA A 301 10.96 -26.92 14.55
N GLY A 302 12.22 -26.84 15.02
CA GLY A 302 13.38 -26.64 14.14
C GLY A 302 13.54 -25.22 13.59
N VAL A 303 12.73 -24.25 14.03
CA VAL A 303 12.86 -22.85 13.60
C VAL A 303 14.21 -22.28 14.00
N THR A 304 14.84 -21.58 13.06
CA THR A 304 16.03 -20.75 13.31
C THR A 304 15.63 -19.28 13.28
N ILE A 305 16.12 -18.49 14.23
CA ILE A 305 15.91 -17.03 14.28
C ILE A 305 17.28 -16.38 14.14
N GLU A 306 17.46 -15.61 13.08
CA GLU A 306 18.71 -14.91 12.79
C GLU A 306 18.53 -13.41 13.00
N GLY A 307 19.41 -12.82 13.81
CA GLY A 307 19.54 -11.36 13.87
C GLY A 307 20.44 -10.84 12.75
N PRO A 308 20.54 -9.51 12.58
CA PRO A 308 21.32 -8.87 11.50
C PRO A 308 22.83 -9.15 11.55
N ASN A 309 23.31 -9.76 12.64
CA ASN A 309 24.70 -10.10 12.90
C ASN A 309 24.91 -11.61 13.18
N ALA A 310 24.03 -12.49 12.71
CA ALA A 310 24.05 -13.94 13.00
C ALA A 310 25.43 -14.61 12.72
N ASP A 311 26.08 -14.23 11.62
CA ASP A 311 27.38 -14.78 11.21
C ASP A 311 28.60 -13.99 11.73
N ARG A 312 28.39 -13.01 12.63
CA ARG A 312 29.45 -12.14 13.14
C ARG A 312 29.73 -12.41 14.61
N ASP A 313 31.02 -12.46 14.95
CA ASP A 313 31.45 -12.49 16.36
C ASP A 313 30.85 -11.29 17.11
N GLY A 314 30.41 -11.51 18.35
CA GLY A 314 29.90 -10.47 19.25
C GLY A 314 30.89 -9.33 19.51
N SER A 315 32.18 -9.57 19.29
CA SER A 315 33.27 -8.60 19.43
C SER A 315 33.73 -7.98 18.10
N SER A 316 33.10 -8.30 16.98
CA SER A 316 33.51 -7.77 15.67
C SER A 316 33.22 -6.27 15.56
N ASP A 317 34.19 -5.50 15.06
CA ASP A 317 34.03 -4.08 14.75
C ASP A 317 33.18 -3.83 13.49
N THR A 318 32.78 -4.89 12.78
CA THR A 318 31.94 -4.83 11.57
C THR A 318 30.46 -5.15 11.84
N ARG A 319 30.07 -5.26 13.12
CA ARG A 319 28.66 -5.43 13.49
C ARG A 319 27.85 -4.20 13.11
N THR A 320 26.62 -4.43 12.65
CA THR A 320 25.62 -3.39 12.40
C THR A 320 24.67 -3.26 13.59
N ALA A 321 23.65 -2.41 13.48
CA ALA A 321 22.60 -2.30 14.50
C ALA A 321 21.93 -3.66 14.78
N GLU A 322 21.52 -3.90 16.02
CA GLU A 322 20.95 -5.18 16.47
C GLU A 322 19.43 -5.20 16.39
N SER A 323 18.85 -6.39 16.31
CA SER A 323 17.46 -6.65 16.68
C SER A 323 17.34 -6.77 18.21
N ILE A 324 16.54 -5.92 18.84
CA ILE A 324 16.30 -5.88 20.28
C ILE A 324 14.90 -6.42 20.56
N ILE A 325 14.80 -7.57 21.23
CA ILE A 325 13.52 -8.10 21.72
C ILE A 325 13.31 -7.60 23.15
N SER A 326 12.40 -6.65 23.33
CA SER A 326 12.03 -6.09 24.63
C SER A 326 10.79 -6.79 25.17
N ASP A 327 10.92 -7.46 26.31
CA ASP A 327 9.75 -7.91 27.07
C ASP A 327 9.12 -6.67 27.74
N LYS A 328 7.95 -6.24 27.24
CA LYS A 328 7.04 -5.41 28.03
C LYS A 328 6.44 -6.30 29.11
N SER A 329 7.23 -6.65 30.13
CA SER A 329 6.69 -7.16 31.37
C SER A 329 5.82 -6.04 31.96
N THR A 330 4.50 -6.15 31.76
CA THR A 330 3.54 -5.28 32.43
C THR A 330 3.66 -5.62 33.91
N SER A 331 4.46 -4.83 34.63
CA SER A 331 4.52 -4.86 36.09
C SER A 331 3.15 -4.41 36.61
N MET A 332 2.18 -5.33 36.66
CA MET A 332 0.99 -5.15 37.47
C MET A 332 1.42 -5.28 38.93
N ARG A 333 1.36 -4.14 39.62
CA ARG A 333 1.51 -4.02 41.07
C ARG A 333 0.66 -5.08 41.75
N GLN A 334 1.29 -5.90 42.59
CA GLN A 334 0.57 -6.56 43.67
C GLN A 334 -0.02 -5.48 44.57
N THR A 335 -1.35 -5.44 44.64
CA THR A 335 -2.10 -4.84 45.76
C THR A 335 -2.99 -5.90 46.35
#